data_AF-A0A3M8DJ01-F1
#
_entry.id   AF-A0A3M8DJ01-F1
#
_cell.length_a   1.000
_cell.length_b   1.000
_cell.length_c   1.000
_cell.angle_alpha   90.00
_cell.angle_beta   90.00
_cell.angle_gamma   90.00
#
_symmetry.space_group_name_H-M   'P 1'
#
loop_
_entity.id
_entity.type
_entity.pdbx_description
1 polymer ?
#
loop_
_entity_poly.entity_id
_entity_poly.type
_entity_poly.pdbx_seq_one_letter_code
_entity_poly.pdbx_strand_id
1 'polypeptide(L)' 'MLNEMKNLAQPQKILLMKFIKNSNKDGICKYSGDLFDIRNLIKLGLVIPNRMNQGTFFVLPNKPYLFKTLKNWR' A
#
# COMPACT_ATOMS: atom_id res chain seq x y z
N MET A 1 0.93 12.29 5.16
CA MET A 1 0.35 10.95 4.92
C MET A 1 -1.14 10.94 4.56
N LEU A 2 -2.07 11.42 5.41
CA LEU A 2 -3.51 11.31 5.12
C LEU A 2 -3.97 12.11 3.88
N ASN A 3 -3.48 13.34 3.72
CA ASN A 3 -3.76 14.17 2.54
C ASN A 3 -3.13 13.60 1.26
N GLU A 4 -1.99 12.92 1.37
CA GLU A 4 -1.33 12.33 0.21
C GLU A 4 -2.08 11.11 -0.30
N MET A 5 -2.67 10.32 0.60
CA MET A 5 -3.58 9.25 0.20
C MET A 5 -4.82 9.79 -0.51
N LYS A 6 -5.42 10.90 -0.03
CA LYS A 6 -6.59 11.54 -0.67
C LYS A 6 -6.31 11.89 -2.13
N ASN A 7 -5.07 12.31 -2.41
CA ASN A 7 -4.60 12.70 -3.73
C ASN A 7 -4.14 11.54 -4.61
N LEU A 8 -4.16 10.29 -4.13
CA LEU A 8 -3.84 9.14 -4.98
C LEU A 8 -4.83 9.01 -6.13
N ALA A 9 -4.33 8.64 -7.31
CA ALA A 9 -5.19 8.25 -8.42
C ALA A 9 -6.01 7.01 -8.03
N GLN A 10 -7.22 6.88 -8.58
CA GLN A 10 -8.13 5.77 -8.27
C GLN A 10 -7.49 4.38 -8.44
N PRO A 11 -6.70 4.10 -9.50
CA PRO A 11 -6.00 2.82 -9.63
C PRO A 11 -5.02 2.53 -8.48
N GLN A 12 -4.32 3.56 -7.99
CA GLN A 12 -3.36 3.43 -6.89
C GLN A 12 -4.06 3.21 -5.54
N LYS A 13 -5.23 3.83 -5.35
CA LYS A 13 -6.09 3.57 -4.18
C LYS A 13 -6.56 2.11 -4.15
N ILE A 14 -7.01 1.58 -5.30
CA ILE A 14 -7.42 0.18 -5.43
C ILE A 14 -6.24 -0.75 -5.13
N LEU A 15 -5.07 -0.45 -5.69
CA LEU A 15 -3.86 -1.26 -5.52
C LEU A 15 -3.40 -1.28 -4.06
N LEU A 16 -3.38 -0.12 -3.40
CA LEU A 16 -3.08 -0.01 -1.97
C LEU A 16 -4.07 -0.79 -1.11
N MET A 17 -5.37 -0.75 -1.44
CA MET A 17 -6.38 -1.51 -0.73
C MET A 17 -6.21 -3.02 -0.92
N LYS A 18 -5.81 -3.47 -2.12
CA LYS A 18 -5.43 -4.87 -2.37
C LYS A 18 -4.23 -5.27 -1.52
N PHE A 19 -3.19 -4.43 -1.44
CA PHE A 19 -2.04 -4.68 -0.58
C PHE A 19 -2.41 -4.84 0.88
N ILE A 20 -3.23 -3.93 1.40
CA ILE A 20 -3.69 -3.98 2.77
C ILE A 20 -4.47 -5.28 3.04
N LYS A 21 -5.40 -5.66 2.15
CA LYS A 21 -6.21 -6.88 2.29
C LYS A 21 -5.38 -8.17 2.20
N ASN A 22 -4.39 -8.21 1.33
CA ASN A 22 -3.56 -9.39 1.09
C ASN A 22 -2.33 -9.44 2.00
N SER A 23 -2.12 -8.41 2.83
CA SER A 23 -1.02 -8.40 3.79
C SER A 23 -1.26 -9.37 4.96
N ASN A 24 -0.20 -10.02 5.43
CA ASN A 24 -0.25 -10.87 6.61
C ASN A 24 -0.31 -10.04 7.91
N LYS A 25 -0.32 -10.73 9.08
CA LYS A 25 -0.33 -10.07 10.40
C LYS A 25 0.82 -9.09 10.58
N ASP A 26 1.98 -9.37 9.97
CA ASP A 26 3.18 -8.53 10.01
C ASP A 26 3.12 -7.36 9.01
N GLY A 27 2.11 -7.32 8.12
CA GLY A 27 1.96 -6.28 7.10
C GLY A 27 2.77 -6.56 5.83
N ILE A 28 3.20 -7.80 5.62
CA ILE A 28 3.93 -8.22 4.42
C ILE A 28 2.92 -8.66 3.38
N CYS A 29 3.06 -8.16 2.15
CA CYS A 29 2.28 -8.58 0.99
C CYS A 29 3.21 -8.97 -0.16
N LYS A 30 2.83 -9.99 -0.92
CA LYS A 30 3.47 -10.31 -2.20
C LYS A 30 2.75 -9.56 -3.33
N TYR A 31 3.53 -9.12 -4.32
CA TYR A 31 3.03 -8.49 -5.54
C TYR A 31 3.72 -9.11 -6.74
N SER A 32 2.91 -9.52 -7.71
CA SER A 32 3.39 -10.15 -8.96
C SER A 32 3.16 -9.27 -10.18
N GLY A 33 2.86 -7.98 -10.00
CA GLY A 33 2.70 -7.01 -11.09
C GLY A 33 3.94 -6.15 -11.32
N ASP A 34 3.82 -5.12 -12.14
CA ASP A 34 4.95 -4.25 -12.51
C ASP A 34 5.34 -3.31 -11.36
N LEU A 35 6.64 -3.17 -11.11
CA LEU A 35 7.18 -2.17 -10.17
C LEU A 35 6.72 -0.75 -10.50
N PHE A 36 6.46 -0.46 -11.78
CA PHE A 36 5.94 0.83 -12.22
C PHE A 36 4.62 1.19 -11.53
N ASP A 37 3.70 0.24 -11.38
CA ASP A 37 2.37 0.44 -10.80
C ASP A 37 2.42 0.88 -9.33
N ILE A 38 3.47 0.45 -8.62
CA ILE A 38 3.66 0.71 -7.19
C ILE A 38 4.68 1.80 -6.90
N ARG A 39 5.35 2.33 -7.92
CA ARG A 39 6.40 3.36 -7.77
C ARG A 39 5.91 4.57 -6.97
N ASN A 40 4.69 5.04 -7.23
CA ASN A 40 4.10 6.15 -6.49
C ASN A 40 3.81 5.80 -5.04
N LEU A 41 3.32 4.58 -4.77
CA LEU A 41 3.07 4.11 -3.41
C LEU A 41 4.37 3.98 -2.61
N ILE A 42 5.46 3.59 -3.27
CA ILE A 42 6.81 3.55 -2.69
C ILE A 42 7.34 4.95 -2.41
N LYS A 43 7.23 5.86 -3.39
CA LYS A 43 7.67 7.26 -3.24
C LYS A 43 6.96 7.97 -2.08
N LEU A 44 5.68 7.66 -1.86
CA LEU A 44 4.87 8.20 -0.77
C LEU A 44 5.10 7.47 0.57
N GLY A 45 5.97 6.45 0.62
CA GLY A 45 6.25 5.68 1.84
C GLY A 45 5.06 4.86 2.34
N LEU A 46 4.10 4.53 1.47
CA LEU A 46 2.94 3.69 1.81
C LEU A 46 3.28 2.20 1.69
N VAL A 47 4.23 1.88 0.80
CA VAL A 47 4.75 0.53 0.56
C VAL A 47 6.28 0.60 0.55
N ILE A 48 6.94 -0.32 1.24
CA ILE A 48 8.40 -0.44 1.23
C ILE A 48 8.78 -1.74 0.53
N PRO A 49 9.64 -1.72 -0.50
CA PRO A 49 10.13 -2.94 -1.12
C PRO A 49 10.96 -3.76 -0.12
N ASN A 50 10.67 -5.06 -0.02
CA ASN A 50 11.53 -5.98 0.72
C ASN A 50 12.72 -6.35 -0.17
N ARG A 51 13.90 -5.81 0.15
CA ARG A 51 15.12 -6.07 -0.62
C ARG A 51 15.59 -7.54 -0.56
N MET A 52 15.07 -8.34 0.37
CA MET A 52 15.46 -9.74 0.54
C MET A 52 14.76 -10.69 -0.44
N ASN A 53 13.57 -10.32 -0.94
CA ASN A 53 12.77 -11.18 -1.82
C ASN A 53 12.14 -10.35 -2.93
N GLN A 54 12.51 -10.65 -4.19
CA GLN A 54 11.86 -10.07 -5.36
C GLN A 54 10.34 -10.31 -5.29
N GLY A 55 9.54 -9.26 -5.50
CA GLY A 55 8.08 -9.34 -5.43
C GLY A 55 7.47 -9.34 -4.02
N THR A 56 8.27 -9.20 -2.95
CA THR A 56 7.74 -9.05 -1.58
C THR A 56 7.84 -7.59 -1.12
N PHE A 57 6.78 -7.07 -0.50
CA PHE A 57 6.69 -5.69 -0.05
C PHE A 57 6.14 -5.61 1.38
N PHE A 58 6.63 -4.65 2.14
CA PHE A 58 6.07 -4.27 3.43
C PHE A 58 5.04 -3.16 3.21
N VAL A 59 3.83 -3.38 3.69
CA VAL A 59 2.77 -2.37 3.78
C VAL A 59 2.93 -1.69 5.13
N LEU A 60 3.38 -0.43 5.14
CA LEU A 60 3.75 0.24 6.38
C LEU A 60 2.54 0.42 7.32
N PRO A 61 2.70 0.17 8.64
CA PRO A 61 1.61 0.00 9.57
C PRO A 61 1.28 1.29 10.33
N ASN A 62 0.79 2.34 9.66
CA ASN A 62 -0.21 3.20 10.33
C ASN A 62 -1.57 2.45 10.37
N LYS A 63 -1.52 1.18 10.79
CA LYS A 63 -2.48 0.08 10.61
C LYS A 63 -3.88 0.37 11.19
N PRO A 64 -4.08 1.19 12.24
CA PRO A 64 -5.43 1.60 12.63
C PRO A 64 -5.99 2.74 11.75
N TYR A 65 -5.15 3.68 11.33
CA TYR A 65 -5.60 4.90 10.65
C TYR A 65 -5.85 4.70 9.16
N LEU A 66 -5.05 3.86 8.49
CA LEU A 66 -5.20 3.55 7.07
C LEU A 66 -6.59 2.94 6.76
N PHE A 67 -6.99 1.93 7.53
CA PHE A 67 -8.27 1.26 7.36
C PHE A 67 -9.45 2.15 7.73
N LYS A 68 -9.36 2.88 8.85
CA LYS A 68 -10.41 3.80 9.34
C LYS A 68 -10.65 4.96 8.37
N THR A 69 -9.59 5.42 7.70
CA THR A 69 -9.66 6.51 6.72
C THR A 69 -10.24 6.05 5.39
N LEU A 70 -9.86 4.86 4.91
CA LEU A 70 -10.43 4.28 3.68
C LEU A 70 -11.93 3.95 3.84
N LYS A 71 -12.37 3.55 5.05
CA LYS A 71 -13.78 3.28 5.33
C LYS A 71 -14.66 4.54 5.34
N ASN A 72 -14.07 5.70 5.65
CA ASN A 72 -14.72 7.02 5.63
C ASN A 72 -14.70 7.71 4.26
N TRP A 73 -14.26 7.04 3.20
CA TRP A 73 -14.25 7.57 1.82
C TRP A 73 -15.36 6.99 0.94
N ARG A 74 -16.32 6.32 1.57
CA ARG A 74 -17.51 5.84 0.90
C ARG A 74 -18.56 6.94 0.85
#